data_AF-A0A6G2RMX2-F1
#
_entry.id   AF-A0A6G2RMX2-F1
#
_cell.length_a   1.000
_cell.length_b   1.000
_cell.length_c   1.000
_cell.angle_alpha   90.00
_cell.angle_beta   90.00
_cell.angle_gamma   90.00
#
_symmetry.space_group_name_H-M   'P 1'
#
loop_
_entity.id
_entity.type
_entity.pdbx_description
1 polymer ?
#
loop_
_entity_poly.entity_id
_entity_poly.type
_entity_poly.pdbx_seq_one_letter_code
_entity_poly.pdbx_strand_id
1 'polypeptide(L)' 'MPGDLVPDDLWERIVPLLSARPPRRRRFPARLPAEDRVSLAGIVYVLCTGVSWRAVSAERIGCTG' A
#
# COMPACT_ATOMS: atom_id res chain seq x y z
N MET A 1 -19.31 4.27 -2.17
CA MET A 1 -18.99 2.82 -2.22
C MET A 1 -17.49 2.68 -2.04
N PRO A 2 -16.93 2.20 -0.90
CA PRO A 2 -15.57 1.72 -0.95
C PRO A 2 -15.67 0.30 -1.53
N GLY A 3 -15.89 0.23 -2.85
CA GLY A 3 -15.44 -0.94 -3.58
C GLY A 3 -13.96 -1.07 -3.29
N ASP A 4 -13.48 -2.29 -3.12
CA ASP A 4 -12.09 -2.61 -2.82
C ASP A 4 -11.16 -1.64 -3.56
N LEU A 5 -10.44 -0.77 -2.83
CA LEU A 5 -9.72 0.38 -3.43
C LEU A 5 -8.72 -0.06 -4.49
N VAL A 6 -8.25 -1.31 -4.36
CA VAL A 6 -7.47 -2.02 -5.34
C VAL A 6 -8.17 -3.35 -5.59
N PRO A 7 -9.08 -3.42 -6.58
CA PRO A 7 -9.69 -4.67 -7.01
C PRO A 7 -8.64 -5.68 -7.47
N ASP A 8 -8.94 -6.99 -7.38
CA ASP A 8 -8.00 -8.06 -7.73
C ASP A 8 -7.49 -7.97 -9.17
N ASP A 9 -8.37 -7.68 -10.13
CA ASP A 9 -8.03 -7.55 -11.55
C ASP A 9 -7.07 -6.38 -11.83
N LEU A 10 -7.22 -5.28 -11.09
CA LEU A 10 -6.27 -4.17 -11.13
C LEU A 10 -4.94 -4.59 -10.52
N TRP A 11 -4.98 -5.28 -9.38
CA TRP A 11 -3.78 -5.74 -8.69
C TRP A 11 -2.97 -6.71 -9.55
N GLU A 12 -3.61 -7.68 -10.18
CA GLU A 12 -2.97 -8.66 -11.08
C GLU A 12 -2.24 -8.00 -12.27
N ARG A 13 -2.72 -6.85 -12.73
CA ARG A 13 -2.06 -6.07 -13.79
C ARG A 13 -0.87 -5.26 -13.28
N ILE A 14 -0.87 -4.87 -12.00
CA ILE A 14 0.17 -4.03 -11.40
C ILE A 14 1.32 -4.86 -10.85
N VAL A 15 1.05 -5.98 -10.17
CA VAL A 15 2.05 -6.88 -9.58
C VAL A 15 3.24 -7.18 -10.50
N PRO A 16 3.06 -7.60 -11.76
CA PRO A 16 4.19 -7.94 -12.63
C PRO A 16 5.05 -6.73 -13.02
N LEU A 17 4.56 -5.51 -12.83
CA LEU A 17 5.30 -4.27 -13.11
C LEU A 17 6.17 -3.85 -11.91
N LEU A 18 5.92 -4.39 -10.72
CA LEU A 18 6.70 -4.09 -9.53
C LEU A 18 8.05 -4.80 -9.61
N SER A 19 9.11 -4.06 -9.28
CA SER A 19 10.44 -4.66 -9.16
C SER A 19 10.49 -5.61 -7.97
N ALA A 20 11.31 -6.67 -8.11
CA ALA A 20 11.54 -7.60 -7.01
C ALA A 20 12.09 -6.83 -5.79
N ARG A 21 11.47 -7.05 -4.63
CA ARG A 21 11.88 -6.39 -3.39
C ARG A 21 13.32 -6.78 -3.04
N PRO A 22 14.21 -5.80 -2.80
CA PRO A 22 15.59 -6.11 -2.43
C PRO A 22 15.63 -6.90 -1.10
N PRO A 23 16.63 -7.77 -0.92
CA PRO A 23 16.75 -8.57 0.30
C PRO A 23 16.88 -7.65 1.52
N ARG A 24 16.16 -8.01 2.58
CA ARG A 24 16.15 -7.23 3.84
C ARG A 24 17.55 -7.24 4.45
N ARG A 25 17.99 -6.06 4.92
CA ARG A 25 19.27 -5.91 5.65
C ARG A 25 19.27 -6.85 6.86
N ARG A 26 20.36 -7.59 7.06
CA ARG A 26 20.51 -8.50 8.22
C ARG A 26 20.73 -7.77 9.54
N ARG A 27 21.49 -6.67 9.52
CA ARG A 27 21.84 -5.89 10.72
C ARG A 27 21.06 -4.57 10.75
N PHE A 28 20.49 -4.25 11.89
CA PHE A 28 19.60 -3.09 12.12
C PHE A 28 18.50 -3.00 11.07
N PRO A 29 17.65 -4.03 10.98
CA PRO A 29 16.60 -3.99 10.00
C PRO A 29 15.55 -2.96 10.44
N ALA A 30 15.25 -2.00 9.56
CA ALA A 30 14.23 -0.99 9.82
C ALA A 30 12.83 -1.62 9.96
N ARG A 31 11.80 -0.78 10.17
CA ARG A 31 10.40 -1.21 10.17
C ARG A 31 10.11 -2.10 8.95
N LEU A 32 9.37 -3.18 9.19
CA LEU A 32 8.96 -4.07 8.10
C LEU A 32 8.14 -3.26 7.10
N PRO A 33 8.49 -3.25 5.79
CA PRO A 33 7.70 -2.54 4.82
C PRO A 33 6.31 -3.17 4.73
N ALA A 34 5.31 -2.32 4.54
CA ALA A 34 3.96 -2.73 4.21
C ALA A 34 3.93 -3.67 3.00
N GLU A 35 2.84 -4.42 2.87
CA GLU A 35 2.53 -5.09 1.62
C GLU A 35 2.30 -4.06 0.51
N ASP A 36 2.71 -4.40 -0.71
CA ASP A 36 2.68 -3.45 -1.83
C ASP A 36 1.23 -3.10 -2.23
N ARG A 37 0.30 -4.06 -2.16
CA ARG A 37 -1.13 -3.85 -2.40
C ARG A 37 -1.75 -2.88 -1.42
N VAL A 38 -1.41 -3.04 -0.15
CA VAL A 38 -1.83 -2.15 0.94
C VAL A 38 -1.29 -0.74 0.72
N SER A 39 -0.02 -0.61 0.31
CA SER A 39 0.58 0.68 0.01
C SER A 39 -0.13 1.37 -1.17
N LEU A 40 -0.47 0.62 -2.22
CA LEU A 40 -1.23 1.11 -3.37
C LEU A 40 -2.63 1.57 -2.95
N ALA A 41 -3.33 0.80 -2.12
CA ALA A 41 -4.64 1.19 -1.59
C ALA A 41 -4.56 2.52 -0.82
N GLY A 42 -3.50 2.73 -0.03
CA GLY A 42 -3.19 4.00 0.62
C GLY A 42 -3.06 5.17 -0.34
N ILE A 43 -2.29 4.98 -1.41
CA ILE A 43 -2.07 5.99 -2.45
C ILE A 43 -3.41 6.32 -3.14
N VAL A 44 -4.16 5.32 -3.59
CA VAL A 44 -5.46 5.51 -4.24
C VAL A 44 -6.44 6.23 -3.31
N TYR A 45 -6.49 5.87 -2.03
CA TYR A 45 -7.35 6.52 -1.06
C TYR A 45 -7.05 8.02 -0.92
N VAL A 46 -5.77 8.39 -0.74
CA VAL A 46 -5.36 9.79 -0.64
C VAL A 46 -5.71 10.56 -1.91
N LEU A 47 -5.48 9.97 -3.08
CA LEU A 47 -5.81 10.61 -4.36
C LEU A 47 -7.32 10.80 -4.55
N CYS A 48 -8.14 9.81 -4.16
CA CYS A 48 -9.60 9.89 -4.30
C CYS A 48 -10.26 10.80 -3.27
N THR A 49 -9.71 10.90 -2.06
CA THR A 49 -10.34 11.65 -0.94
C THR A 49 -9.71 13.00 -0.66
N GLY A 50 -8.50 13.25 -1.18
CA GLY A 50 -7.75 14.50 -0.96
C GLY A 50 -7.22 14.67 0.46
N VAL A 51 -7.29 13.66 1.31
CA VAL A 51 -6.81 13.75 2.71
C VAL A 51 -5.29 13.63 2.80
N SER A 52 -4.69 14.21 3.84
CA SER A 52 -3.26 14.00 4.10
C SER A 52 -2.97 12.53 4.46
N TRP A 53 -1.73 12.07 4.21
CA TRP A 53 -1.30 10.71 4.56
C TRP A 53 -1.51 10.36 6.05
N ARG A 54 -1.40 11.35 6.95
CA ARG A 54 -1.61 11.16 8.40
C ARG A 54 -3.08 10.91 8.76
N ALA A 55 -4.01 11.30 7.90
CA ALA A 55 -5.44 11.12 8.08
C ALA A 55 -5.96 9.84 7.42
N VAL A 56 -5.08 9.03 6.82
CA VAL A 56 -5.44 7.74 6.24
C VAL A 56 -5.83 6.78 7.36
N SER A 57 -7.05 6.24 7.30
CA SER A 57 -7.54 5.30 8.30
C SER A 57 -6.80 3.97 8.19
N ALA A 58 -5.97 3.67 9.18
CA ALA A 58 -5.24 2.41 9.26
C ALA A 58 -6.17 1.17 9.29
N GLU A 59 -7.38 1.32 9.85
CA GLU A 59 -8.40 0.26 9.83
C GLU A 59 -8.91 -0.08 8.42
N ARG A 60 -8.90 0.88 7.49
CA ARG A 60 -9.36 0.67 6.11
C ARG A 60 -8.27 0.15 5.19
N ILE A 61 -7.01 0.49 5.46
CA ILE A 61 -5.90 0.24 4.54
C ILE A 61 -4.92 -0.80 5.09
N GLY A 62 -4.92 -1.04 6.41
CA GLY A 62 -3.97 -1.96 7.05
C GLY A 62 -2.57 -1.38 7.20
N CYS A 63 -2.39 -0.08 6.98
CA CYS A 63 -1.13 0.62 7.17
C CYS A 63 -1.29 1.90 7.97
N THR A 64 -0.52 2.00 9.04
CA THR A 64 -0.26 3.25 9.75
C THR A 64 0.95 3.93 9.12
N GLY A 65 0.81 5.24 8.85
CA GLY A 65 1.91 6.11 8.45
C GLY A 65 3.03 6.17 9.48
#